data_AF-A0A7C6F3I3-F1
#
_entry.id   AF-A0A7C6F3I3-F1
#
_cell.length_a   1.000
_cell.length_b   1.000
_cell.length_c   1.000
_cell.angle_alpha   90.00
_cell.angle_beta   90.00
_cell.angle_gamma   90.00
#
_symmetry.space_group_name_H-M   'P 1'
#
loop_
_entity.id
_entity.type
_entity.pdbx_description
1 polymer ?
#
loop_
_entity_poly.entity_id
_entity_poly.type
_entity_poly.pdbx_seq_one_letter_code
_entity_poly.pdbx_strand_id
1 'polypeptide(L)' 'MIFITLISRTVTRTLLGCWLILGIAAVVLTSRPAVGRDIFVDNEKGDDAFTGRIATPGQTVDGPVRRISRALALA' A
#
# COMPACT_ATOMS: atom_id res chain seq x y z
N MET A 1 16.18 47.86 -3.47
CA MET A 1 15.08 47.07 -2.88
C MET A 1 14.52 46.00 -3.83
N ILE A 2 14.27 46.30 -5.11
CA ILE A 2 13.69 45.35 -6.11
C ILE A 2 14.52 44.07 -6.32
N PHE A 3 15.85 44.16 -6.29
CA PHE A 3 16.73 43.02 -6.55
C PHE A 3 16.69 41.96 -5.43
N ILE A 4 16.58 42.39 -4.17
CA ILE A 4 16.51 41.51 -2.98
C ILE A 4 15.20 40.71 -2.98
N THR A 5 14.08 41.36 -3.35
CA THR A 5 12.78 40.69 -3.46
C THR A 5 12.72 39.67 -4.59
N LEU A 6 13.49 39.85 -5.66
CA LEU A 6 13.54 38.90 -6.78
C LEU A 6 14.28 37.62 -6.36
N ILE A 7 15.46 37.77 -5.74
CA ILE A 7 16.29 36.66 -5.23
C ILE A 7 15.53 35.87 -4.16
N SER A 8 14.84 36.56 -3.26
CA SER A 8 14.03 35.92 -2.23
C SER A 8 12.96 35.00 -2.83
N ARG A 9 12.27 35.44 -3.89
CA ARG A 9 11.21 34.66 -4.57
C ARG A 9 11.74 33.47 -5.35
N THR A 10 12.91 33.57 -5.99
CA THR A 10 13.55 32.44 -6.66
C THR A 10 14.00 31.38 -5.66
N VAL A 11 14.58 31.79 -4.52
CA VAL A 11 15.01 30.87 -3.46
C VAL A 11 13.82 30.16 -2.81
N THR A 12 12.68 30.83 -2.60
CA THR A 12 11.50 30.16 -2.03
C THR A 12 10.94 29.10 -2.97
N ARG A 13 10.93 29.37 -4.28
CA ARG A 13 10.43 28.43 -5.30
C ARG A 13 11.31 27.19 -5.43
N THR A 14 12.63 27.35 -5.40
CA THR A 14 13.55 26.20 -5.48
C THR A 14 13.50 25.34 -4.23
N LEU A 15 13.41 25.95 -3.04
CA LEU A 15 13.23 25.22 -1.79
C LEU A 15 11.92 24.43 -1.79
N LEU A 16 10.79 25.05 -2.15
CA LEU A 16 9.50 24.36 -2.28
C LEU A 16 9.56 23.16 -3.24
N GLY A 17 10.24 23.31 -4.38
CA GLY A 17 10.45 22.22 -5.33
C GLY A 17 11.26 21.06 -4.73
N CYS A 18 12.36 21.36 -4.03
CA CYS A 18 13.17 20.34 -3.36
C CYS A 18 12.38 19.59 -2.28
N TRP A 19 11.58 20.31 -1.47
CA TRP A 19 10.73 19.68 -0.44
C TRP A 19 9.67 18.76 -1.05
N LEU A 20 9.08 19.15 -2.18
CA LEU A 20 8.09 18.32 -2.90
C LEU A 20 8.72 17.03 -3.44
N ILE A 21 9.91 17.13 -4.05
CA ILE A 21 10.61 15.96 -4.63
C ILE A 21 11.04 14.99 -3.52
N LEU A 22 11.58 15.50 -2.41
CA LEU A 22 11.95 14.69 -1.24
C LEU A 22 10.72 14.00 -0.63
N GLY A 23 9.59 14.70 -0.55
CA GLY A 23 8.33 14.12 -0.06
C GLY A 23 7.81 12.98 -0.94
N ILE A 24 7.80 13.16 -2.27
CA ILE A 24 7.36 12.13 -3.22
C ILE A 24 8.30 10.93 -3.18
N ALA A 25 9.61 11.15 -3.16
CA ALA A 25 10.59 10.07 -3.07
C ALA A 25 10.40 9.25 -1.78
N ALA A 26 10.18 9.90 -0.64
CA ALA A 26 9.93 9.23 0.63
C ALA A 26 8.66 8.36 0.60
N VAL A 27 7.58 8.83 -0.04
CA VAL A 27 6.34 8.04 -0.20
C VAL A 27 6.58 6.81 -1.07
N VAL A 28 7.28 6.97 -2.20
CA VAL A 28 7.57 5.85 -3.12
C VAL A 28 8.51 4.81 -2.48
N LEU A 29 9.49 5.25 -1.70
CA LEU A 29 10.43 4.37 -0.98
C LEU A 29 9.76 3.63 0.19
N THR A 30 8.73 4.21 0.80
CA THR A 30 8.02 3.60 1.94
C THR A 30 6.80 2.80 1.53
N SER A 31 6.25 3.03 0.33
CA SER A 31 5.21 2.20 -0.24
C SER A 31 5.78 0.83 -0.62
N ARG A 32 5.64 -0.14 0.28
CA ARG A 32 5.79 -1.55 -0.08
C ARG A 32 4.78 -1.83 -1.20
N PRO A 33 5.16 -2.53 -2.29
CA PRO A 33 4.20 -2.95 -3.29
C PRO A 33 3.11 -3.75 -2.58
N ALA A 34 1.85 -3.33 -2.74
CA ALA A 34 0.73 -4.15 -2.34
C ALA A 34 0.76 -5.38 -3.24
N VAL A 35 1.38 -6.46 -2.75
CA VAL A 35 1.34 -7.75 -3.42
C VAL A 35 -0.12 -8.19 -3.36
N GLY A 36 -0.81 -8.08 -4.48
CA GLY A 36 -2.16 -8.60 -4.63
C GLY A 36 -2.14 -10.06 -4.21
N ARG A 37 -2.91 -10.38 -3.17
CA ARG A 37 -3.05 -11.74 -2.65
C ARG A 37 -4.46 -12.21 -2.97
N ASP A 38 -4.55 -13.34 -3.66
CA ASP A 38 -5.84 -13.99 -3.88
C ASP A 38 -6.37 -14.55 -2.56
N ILE A 39 -7.66 -14.30 -2.31
CA ILE A 39 -8.38 -14.80 -1.14
C ILE A 39 -9.47 -15.73 -1.66
N PHE A 40 -9.35 -17.02 -1.33
CA PHE A 40 -10.26 -18.05 -1.78
C PHE A 40 -11.48 -18.14 -0.87
N VAL A 41 -12.66 -18.22 -1.49
CA VAL A 41 -13.95 -18.31 -0.79
C VAL A 41 -14.63 -19.62 -1.18
N ASP A 42 -14.99 -20.43 -0.18
CA ASP A 42 -15.78 -21.65 -0.34
C ASP A 42 -16.91 -21.63 0.71
N ASN A 43 -18.14 -21.48 0.25
CA ASN A 43 -19.32 -21.35 1.12
C ASN A 43 -19.74 -22.67 1.79
N GLU A 44 -19.29 -23.82 1.29
CA GLU A 44 -19.63 -25.14 1.80
C GLU A 44 -18.54 -25.70 2.71
N LYS A 45 -17.26 -25.53 2.33
CA LYS A 45 -16.11 -26.12 3.04
C LYS A 45 -15.17 -25.10 3.69
N GLY A 46 -15.43 -23.81 3.51
CA GLY A 46 -14.62 -22.74 4.09
C GLY A 46 -14.95 -22.43 5.55
N ASP A 47 -14.01 -21.77 6.22
CA ASP A 47 -14.14 -21.28 7.59
C ASP A 47 -13.71 -19.82 7.66
N ASP A 48 -14.52 -18.97 8.30
CA ASP A 48 -14.21 -17.54 8.47
C ASP A 48 -13.06 -17.29 9.47
N ALA A 49 -12.66 -18.32 10.24
CA ALA A 49 -11.43 -18.33 11.00
C ALA A 49 -10.17 -18.35 10.10
N PHE A 50 -10.29 -18.83 8.86
CA PHE A 50 -9.16 -18.92 7.94
C PHE A 50 -8.81 -17.58 7.31
N THR A 51 -7.60 -17.52 6.76
CA THR A 51 -7.08 -16.36 6.05
C THR A 51 -7.34 -16.41 4.53
N GLY A 52 -8.02 -17.47 4.07
CA GLY A 52 -8.40 -17.64 2.67
C GLY A 52 -7.23 -17.93 1.74
N ARG A 53 -6.14 -18.49 2.27
CA ARG A 53 -4.97 -18.89 1.49
C ARG A 53 -5.17 -20.34 1.01
N ILE A 54 -4.40 -20.76 0.02
CA ILE A 54 -4.32 -22.17 -0.37
C ILE A 54 -2.91 -22.65 -0.08
N ALA A 55 -2.80 -23.85 0.50
CA ALA A 55 -1.55 -24.55 0.73
C ALA A 55 -0.74 -24.64 -0.57
N THR A 56 0.23 -23.74 -0.70
CA THR A 56 1.32 -23.91 -1.66
C THR A 56 2.21 -25.03 -1.12
N PRO A 57 2.72 -25.96 -1.95
CA PRO A 57 3.59 -27.03 -1.47
C PRO A 57 4.75 -26.47 -0.64
N GLY A 58 4.85 -26.91 0.63
CA GLY A 58 5.87 -26.44 1.57
C GLY A 58 5.45 -25.27 2.49
N GLN A 59 4.21 -24.78 2.41
CA GLN A 59 3.66 -23.81 3.36
C GLN A 59 2.47 -24.38 4.14
N THR A 60 2.52 -24.29 5.46
CA THR A 60 1.33 -24.39 6.31
C THR A 60 0.53 -23.11 6.15
N VAL A 61 -0.56 -23.18 5.38
CA VAL A 61 -1.55 -22.11 5.33
C VAL A 61 -2.94 -22.70 5.51
N ASP A 62 -3.80 -21.90 6.13
CA ASP A 62 -5.20 -22.22 6.36
C ASP A 62 -5.98 -22.36 5.04
N GLY A 63 -7.20 -22.88 5.11
CA GLY A 63 -8.08 -23.09 3.95
C GLY A 63 -8.83 -21.83 3.47
N PRO A 64 -9.84 -22.01 2.58
CA PRO A 64 -10.66 -20.92 2.06
C PRO A 64 -11.60 -20.32 3.12
N VAL A 65 -11.92 -19.03 3.02
CA VAL A 65 -12.93 -18.41 3.91
C VAL A 65 -14.34 -18.80 3.49
N ARG A 66 -15.29 -18.77 4.43
CA ARG A 66 -16.68 -19.14 4.13
C ARG A 66 -17.47 -18.01 3.47
N ARG A 67 -17.29 -16.77 3.94
CA ARG A 67 -18.08 -15.61 3.54
C ARG A 67 -17.28 -14.59 2.73
N ILE A 68 -17.94 -14.02 1.71
CA ILE A 68 -17.39 -12.92 0.91
C ILE A 68 -17.11 -11.69 1.79
N SER A 69 -17.96 -11.41 2.79
CA SER A 69 -17.73 -10.31 3.72
C SER A 69 -16.44 -10.47 4.51
N ARG A 70 -16.06 -11.71 4.84
CA ARG A 70 -14.79 -12.02 5.50
C ARG A 70 -13.61 -11.85 4.53
N ALA A 71 -13.73 -12.34 3.29
CA ALA A 71 -12.72 -12.11 2.27
C ALA A 71 -12.48 -10.62 2.01
N LEU A 72 -13.54 -9.82 1.91
CA LEU A 72 -13.44 -8.37 1.71
C LEU A 72 -12.77 -7.68 2.90
N ALA A 73 -12.99 -8.15 4.12
CA ALA A 73 -12.32 -7.63 5.31
C ALA A 73 -10.83 -8.02 5.42
N LEU A 74 -10.39 -9.04 4.67
CA LEU A 74 -9.01 -9.54 4.63
C LEU A 74 -8.20 -9.00 3.44
N ALA A 75 -8.88 -8.42 2.45
CA ALA A 75 -8.30 -7.76 1.28
C ALA A 75 -7.83 -6.35 1.65
#